data_AF-A0A8S3JGF3-F1
#
_entry.id   AF-A0A8S3JGF3-F1
#
_cell.length_a   1.000
_cell.length_b   1.000
_cell.length_c   1.000
_cell.angle_alpha   90.00
_cell.angle_beta   90.00
_cell.angle_gamma   90.00
#
_symmetry.space_group_name_H-M   'P 1'
#
loop_
_entity.id
_entity.type
_entity.pdbx_description
1 polymer ?
#
loop_
_entity_poly.entity_id
_entity_poly.type
_entity_poly.pdbx_seq_one_letter_code
_entity_poly.pdbx_strand_id
1 'polypeptide(L)'
;MCREIMYKTELKLDEEKIIWPSGLRKKPDGIRKRRNVTVVTIVEKPFIFARPGNNCESTSEIYCPRKTLNKSSDEEYEQFCCYGYCIDLLHELSKN
;
A
#
# COMPACT_ATOMS: atom_id res chain seq x y z
N MET A 1 4.53 -60.09 24.06
CA MET A 1 5.54 -59.06 23.74
C MET A 1 5.12 -58.43 22.42
N CYS A 2 4.27 -57.41 22.45
CA CYS A 2 3.80 -56.73 21.24
C CYS A 2 4.88 -55.72 20.82
N ARG A 3 5.51 -55.93 19.66
CA ARG A 3 6.40 -54.94 19.05
C ARG A 3 5.52 -53.91 18.34
N GLU A 4 5.46 -52.70 18.88
CA GLU A 4 4.96 -51.53 18.17
C GLU A 4 5.96 -51.19 17.06
N ILE A 5 5.54 -51.38 15.81
CA ILE A 5 6.30 -50.91 14.65
C ILE A 5 5.94 -49.44 14.49
N MET A 6 6.78 -48.54 15.02
CA MET A 6 6.74 -47.12 14.71
C MET A 6 7.17 -46.93 13.25
N TYR A 7 6.21 -46.87 12.33
CA TYR A 7 6.47 -46.52 10.95
C TYR A 7 6.69 -45.01 10.85
N LYS A 8 7.95 -44.58 10.85
CA LYS A 8 8.33 -43.19 10.58
C LYS A 8 8.23 -42.95 9.07
N THR A 9 7.11 -42.39 8.62
CA THR A 9 6.95 -41.87 7.26
C THR A 9 7.78 -40.59 7.10
N GLU A 10 8.97 -40.70 6.50
CA GLU A 10 9.63 -39.52 5.94
C GLU A 10 9.02 -39.22 4.57
N LEU A 11 8.00 -38.37 4.56
CA LEU A 11 7.44 -37.84 3.31
C LEU A 11 8.49 -36.93 2.66
N LYS A 12 9.12 -37.40 1.60
CA LYS A 12 9.98 -36.58 0.74
C LYS A 12 9.11 -35.86 -0.27
N LEU A 13 9.10 -34.53 -0.21
CA LEU A 13 8.42 -33.69 -1.18
C LEU A 13 9.24 -33.66 -2.47
N ASP A 14 8.61 -34.02 -3.57
CA ASP A 14 9.19 -33.91 -4.91
C ASP A 14 8.76 -32.56 -5.51
N GLU A 15 9.63 -31.57 -5.42
CA GLU A 15 9.33 -30.19 -5.86
C GLU A 15 9.07 -30.10 -7.37
N GLU A 16 9.57 -31.03 -8.17
CA GLU A 16 9.38 -31.02 -9.63
C GLU A 16 7.96 -31.40 -10.07
N LYS A 17 7.23 -32.13 -9.20
CA LYS A 17 5.84 -32.52 -9.40
C LYS A 17 4.85 -31.44 -8.96
N ILE A 18 5.32 -30.39 -8.30
CA ILE A 18 4.45 -29.31 -7.81
C ILE A 18 4.10 -28.39 -8.98
N ILE A 19 2.80 -28.27 -9.23
CA ILE A 19 2.24 -27.31 -10.18
C ILE A 19 1.59 -26.20 -9.36
N TRP A 20 2.18 -25.00 -9.42
CA TRP A 20 1.68 -23.79 -8.79
C TRP A 20 0.50 -23.20 -9.59
N PRO A 21 -0.33 -22.34 -8.97
CA PRO A 21 -1.38 -21.61 -9.67
C PRO A 21 -0.82 -20.94 -10.93
N SER A 22 -1.59 -20.97 -12.04
CA SER A 22 -1.13 -20.62 -13.40
C SER A 22 -0.28 -21.67 -14.12
N GLY A 23 -0.17 -22.90 -13.59
CA GLY A 23 0.53 -24.01 -14.27
C GLY A 23 2.06 -23.95 -14.19
N LEU A 24 2.60 -23.09 -13.33
CA LEU A 24 4.04 -22.90 -13.18
C LEU A 24 4.64 -24.02 -12.33
N ARG A 25 5.79 -24.56 -12.70
CA ARG A 25 6.55 -25.50 -11.85
C ARG A 25 7.49 -24.77 -10.88
N LYS A 26 7.82 -23.51 -11.18
CA LYS A 26 8.63 -22.65 -10.32
C LYS A 26 7.76 -22.02 -9.25
N LYS A 27 8.17 -22.18 -7.99
CA LYS A 27 7.55 -21.51 -6.84
C LYS A 27 7.62 -19.98 -7.02
N PRO A 28 6.48 -19.27 -6.93
CA PRO A 28 6.49 -17.81 -6.95
C PRO A 28 7.02 -17.27 -5.62
N ASP A 29 7.60 -16.07 -5.64
CA ASP A 29 8.21 -15.41 -4.46
C ASP A 29 7.21 -15.10 -3.34
N GLY A 30 5.90 -15.25 -3.59
CA GLY A 30 4.84 -15.21 -2.59
C GLY A 30 4.48 -13.81 -2.07
N ILE A 31 5.26 -12.78 -2.41
CA ILE A 31 5.05 -11.40 -1.92
C ILE A 31 4.88 -10.45 -3.10
N ARG A 32 3.67 -9.91 -3.26
CA ARG A 32 3.40 -8.83 -4.21
C ARG A 32 3.72 -7.49 -3.56
N LYS A 33 4.84 -6.86 -3.94
CA LYS A 33 5.14 -5.48 -3.53
C LYS A 33 4.05 -4.54 -4.06
N ARG A 34 3.27 -3.92 -3.16
CA ARG A 34 2.27 -2.90 -3.53
C ARG A 34 3.00 -1.60 -3.83
N ARG A 35 2.78 -1.04 -5.03
CA ARG A 35 3.34 0.26 -5.44
C ARG A 35 2.48 1.45 -5.00
N ASN A 36 1.22 1.20 -4.63
CA ASN A 36 0.29 2.25 -4.22
C ASN A 36 0.41 2.44 -2.71
N VAL A 37 0.92 3.61 -2.31
CA VAL A 37 1.08 4.01 -0.91
C VAL A 37 0.09 5.12 -0.60
N THR A 38 -0.60 5.02 0.54
CA THR A 38 -1.46 6.08 1.06
C THR A 38 -0.66 6.90 2.05
N VAL A 39 -0.53 8.21 1.79
CA VAL A 39 0.19 9.15 2.66
C VAL A 39 -0.82 10.03 3.37
N VAL A 40 -0.63 10.23 4.67
CA VAL A 40 -1.45 11.13 5.50
C VAL A 40 -0.55 12.22 6.05
N THR A 41 -1.00 13.46 5.95
CA THR A 41 -0.24 14.63 6.37
C THR A 41 -1.11 15.57 7.22
N ILE A 42 -0.45 16.48 7.94
CA ILE A 42 -1.08 17.54 8.72
C ILE A 42 -0.77 18.90 8.10
N VAL A 43 -1.71 19.84 8.20
CA VAL A 43 -1.51 21.22 7.74
C VAL A 43 -0.65 21.96 8.76
N GLU A 44 0.62 22.16 8.42
CA GLU A 44 1.60 22.84 9.27
C GLU A 44 2.37 23.85 8.43
N LYS A 45 2.21 25.15 8.71
CA LYS A 45 2.93 26.20 7.99
C LYS A 45 4.34 26.34 8.58
N PRO A 46 5.41 26.39 7.77
CA PRO A 46 5.44 26.56 6.30
C PRO A 46 5.61 25.26 5.48
N PHE A 47 5.47 24.08 6.11
CA PHE A 47 5.75 22.78 5.48
C PHE A 47 4.64 22.29 4.54
N ILE A 48 3.37 22.48 4.92
CA ILE A 48 2.18 22.04 4.19
C ILE A 48 1.07 23.09 4.31
N PHE A 49 0.56 23.51 3.16
CA PHE A 49 -0.60 24.36 2.99
C PHE A 49 -1.73 23.56 2.36
N ALA A 50 -2.98 23.92 2.69
CA ALA A 50 -4.17 23.33 2.09
C ALA A 50 -5.12 24.45 1.64
N ARG A 51 -5.55 24.39 0.38
CA ARG A 51 -6.51 25.30 -0.24
C ARG A 51 -7.77 24.52 -0.65
N PRO A 52 -8.99 24.98 -0.33
CA PRO A 52 -10.20 24.28 -0.78
C PRO A 52 -10.31 24.34 -2.30
N GLY A 53 -10.71 23.23 -2.92
CA GLY A 53 -10.88 23.13 -4.36
C GLY A 53 -10.54 21.74 -4.91
N ASN A 54 -11.07 21.45 -6.08
CA ASN A 54 -10.80 20.23 -6.85
C ASN A 54 -9.81 20.46 -8.00
N ASN A 55 -9.61 21.71 -8.42
CA ASN A 55 -8.70 22.09 -9.48
C ASN A 55 -7.37 22.56 -8.89
N CYS A 56 -6.39 21.65 -8.87
CA CYS A 56 -5.01 21.94 -8.48
C CYS A 56 -4.26 22.33 -9.76
N GLU A 57 -4.08 23.63 -9.98
CA GLU A 57 -3.60 24.18 -11.26
C GLU A 57 -2.07 24.20 -11.35
N SER A 58 -1.39 24.18 -10.21
CA SER A 58 0.06 24.26 -10.14
C SER A 58 0.70 22.88 -10.10
N THR A 59 1.89 22.74 -10.71
CA THR A 59 2.69 21.51 -10.66
C THR A 59 3.13 21.12 -9.24
N SER A 60 3.18 22.10 -8.33
CA SER A 60 3.48 21.90 -6.90
C SER A 60 2.24 21.68 -6.03
N GLU A 61 1.04 21.69 -6.61
CA GLU A 61 -0.20 21.37 -5.89
C GLU A 61 -0.64 19.93 -6.20
N ILE A 62 -1.01 19.18 -5.16
CA ILE A 62 -1.58 17.83 -5.29
C ILE A 62 -2.98 17.78 -4.69
N TYR A 63 -3.86 17.00 -5.32
CA TYR A 63 -5.18 16.72 -4.77
C TYR A 63 -5.06 15.94 -3.45
N CYS A 64 -5.69 16.46 -2.40
CA CYS A 64 -5.68 15.86 -1.07
C CYS A 64 -7.10 15.93 -0.45
N PRO A 65 -7.79 14.79 -0.28
CA PRO A 65 -9.07 14.78 0.41
C PRO A 65 -8.89 14.91 1.92
N ARG A 66 -9.67 15.77 2.57
CA ARG A 66 -9.70 15.91 4.03
C ARG A 66 -10.94 15.24 4.60
N LYS A 67 -10.77 14.34 5.57
CA LYS A 67 -11.89 13.75 6.32
C LYS A 67 -12.27 14.66 7.49
N THR A 68 -13.48 15.19 7.49
CA THR A 68 -14.03 15.97 8.60
C THR A 68 -14.63 15.02 9.63
N LEU A 69 -14.04 14.96 10.83
CA LEU A 69 -14.47 14.04 11.90
C LEU A 69 -15.82 14.43 12.56
N ASN A 70 -16.36 15.61 12.26
CA ASN A 70 -17.51 16.18 12.95
C ASN A 70 -18.85 16.04 12.20
N LYS A 71 -18.85 15.48 10.98
CA LYS A 71 -20.09 15.23 10.24
C LYS A 71 -20.50 13.77 10.44
N SER A 72 -21.75 13.57 10.87
CA SER A 72 -22.38 12.26 11.07
C SER A 72 -22.67 11.50 9.76
N SER A 73 -22.26 12.04 8.61
CA SER A 73 -22.27 11.33 7.33
C SER A 73 -20.90 10.68 7.10
N ASP A 74 -20.88 9.36 7.00
CA ASP A 74 -19.68 8.53 6.89
C ASP A 74 -18.81 8.78 5.63
N GLU A 75 -19.18 9.72 4.75
CA GLU A 75 -18.73 9.69 3.35
C GLU A 75 -18.35 11.03 2.72
N GLU A 76 -18.38 12.17 3.43
CA GLU A 76 -18.07 13.45 2.78
C GLU A 76 -16.60 13.85 2.99
N TYR A 77 -15.74 13.47 2.05
CA TYR A 77 -14.38 14.03 1.95
C TYR A 77 -14.45 15.43 1.34
N GLU A 78 -13.92 16.41 2.07
CA GLU A 78 -13.74 17.75 1.52
C GLU A 78 -12.55 17.76 0.56
N GLN A 79 -12.74 18.37 -0.60
CA GLN A 79 -11.73 18.43 -1.66
C GLN A 79 -10.78 19.60 -1.41
N PHE A 80 -9.48 19.30 -1.27
CA PHE A 80 -8.43 20.29 -1.13
C PHE A 80 -7.30 20.06 -2.13
N CYS A 81 -6.56 21.13 -2.40
CA CYS A 81 -5.24 21.11 -3.03
C CYS A 81 -4.19 21.41 -1.96
N CYS A 82 -3.25 20.48 -1.79
CA CYS A 82 -2.16 20.58 -0.83
C CYS A 82 -0.87 20.94 -1.56
N TYR A 83 -0.05 21.81 -0.95
CA TYR A 83 1.26 22.19 -1.48
C TYR A 83 2.22 22.55 -0.34
N GLY A 84 3.51 22.63 -0.65
CA GLY A 84 4.55 23.00 0.30
C GLY A 84 5.74 22.04 0.28
N TYR A 85 6.73 22.32 1.11
CA TYR A 85 8.01 21.62 1.12
C TYR A 85 7.88 20.09 1.24
N CYS A 86 6.99 19.60 2.11
CA CYS A 86 6.81 18.16 2.29
C CYS A 86 6.15 17.48 1.07
N ILE A 87 5.33 18.22 0.32
CA ILE A 87 4.68 17.72 -0.91
C ILE A 87 5.71 17.65 -2.04
N ASP A 88 6.53 18.69 -2.19
CA ASP A 88 7.60 18.70 -3.19
C ASP A 88 8.62 17.58 -2.93
N LEU A 89 9.01 17.39 -1.66
CA LEU A 89 9.89 16.28 -1.27
C LEU A 89 9.26 14.92 -1.56
N LEU A 90 7.97 14.74 -1.24
CA LEU A 90 7.26 13.50 -1.54
C LEU A 90 7.23 13.22 -3.05
N HIS A 91 7.02 14.25 -3.86
CA HIS A 91 7.05 14.14 -5.31
C HIS A 91 8.44 13.70 -5.81
N GLU A 92 9.54 14.28 -5.30
CA GLU A 92 10.89 13.84 -5.67
C GLU A 92 11.18 12.40 -5.24
N LEU A 93 10.71 11.97 -4.06
CA LEU A 93 10.86 10.59 -3.61
C LEU A 93 10.09 9.59 -4.48
N SER A 94 8.99 10.01 -5.10
CA SER A 94 8.15 9.16 -5.94
C SER A 94 8.74 8.87 -7.34
N LYS A 95 9.74 9.64 -7.77
CA LYS A 95 10.38 9.46 -9.09
C LYS A 95 11.34 8.27 -9.15
N ASN A 96 11.80 7.79 -7.99
CA ASN A 96 12.77 6.69 -7.85
C ASN A 96 12.08 5.35 -7.56
#